data_AF-A0A945DAM9-F1
#
_entry.id   AF-A0A945DAM9-F1
#
_cell.length_a   1.000
_cell.length_b   1.000
_cell.length_c   1.000
_cell.angle_alpha   90.00
_cell.angle_beta   90.00
_cell.angle_gamma   90.00
#
_symmetry.space_group_name_H-M   'P 1'
#
loop_
_entity.id
_entity.type
_entity.pdbx_description
1 polymer ?
#
loop_
_entity_poly.entity_id
_entity_poly.type
_entity_poly.pdbx_seq_one_letter_code
_entity_poly.pdbx_strand_id
1 'polypeptide(L)'
;AKEAALKKAAIDAKIQAELAAKAQSEKQIKYTVQSGDSLWKIAKKLNIKRSAIAKVLDKNEQEIKNPNKLYVGQQIIVQKK
;
A
#
# COMPACT_ATOMS: atom_id res chain seq x y z
N ALA A 1 -40.30 3.08 17.96
CA ALA A 1 -38.92 2.94 18.52
C ALA A 1 -38.03 1.90 17.81
N LYS A 2 -38.31 1.45 16.57
CA LYS A 2 -37.49 0.45 15.86
C LYS A 2 -36.62 1.00 14.70
N GLU A 3 -36.86 2.21 14.21
CA GLU A 3 -36.12 2.76 13.05
C GLU A 3 -34.75 3.40 13.37
N ALA A 4 -34.50 3.78 14.61
CA ALA A 4 -33.24 4.43 15.00
C ALA A 4 -32.06 3.45 15.16
N ALA A 5 -32.33 2.16 15.33
CA ALA A 5 -31.29 1.14 15.51
C ALA A 5 -30.64 0.69 14.20
N LEU A 6 -31.37 0.72 13.08
CA LEU A 6 -30.87 0.34 11.76
C LEU A 6 -30.00 1.43 11.11
N LYS A 7 -30.22 2.71 11.44
CA LYS A 7 -29.39 3.82 10.93
C LYS A 7 -28.04 3.92 11.65
N LYS A 8 -27.94 3.54 12.93
CA LYS A 8 -26.68 3.59 13.69
C LYS A 8 -25.67 2.53 13.22
N ALA A 9 -26.11 1.29 13.03
CA ALA A 9 -25.24 0.19 12.57
C ALA A 9 -24.60 0.44 11.18
N ALA A 10 -25.31 1.11 10.27
CA ALA A 10 -24.77 1.46 8.94
C ALA A 10 -23.71 2.57 8.99
N ILE A 11 -23.83 3.49 9.96
CA ILE A 11 -22.86 4.57 10.18
C ILE A 11 -21.60 4.01 10.85
N ASP A 12 -21.77 3.14 11.85
CA ASP A 12 -20.63 2.44 12.48
C ASP A 12 -19.84 1.60 11.46
N ALA A 13 -20.51 0.86 10.56
CA ALA A 13 -19.84 0.10 9.51
C ALA A 13 -19.10 0.99 8.49
N LYS A 14 -19.66 2.15 8.14
CA LYS A 14 -19.05 3.10 7.21
C LYS A 14 -17.82 3.81 7.82
N ILE A 15 -17.91 4.19 9.10
CA ILE A 15 -16.80 4.77 9.86
C ILE A 15 -15.67 3.75 10.04
N GLN A 16 -16.00 2.48 10.29
CA GLN A 16 -15.02 1.39 10.37
C GLN A 16 -14.30 1.16 9.01
N ALA A 17 -15.01 1.27 7.89
CA ALA A 17 -14.42 1.16 6.56
C ALA A 17 -13.48 2.34 6.22
N GLU A 18 -13.85 3.57 6.59
CA GLU A 18 -12.98 4.75 6.40
C GLU A 18 -11.76 4.75 7.32
N LEU A 19 -11.89 4.31 8.58
CA LEU A 19 -10.76 4.17 9.51
C LEU A 19 -9.80 3.05 9.08
N ALA A 20 -10.31 1.91 8.60
CA ALA A 20 -9.50 0.83 8.05
C ALA A 20 -8.78 1.25 6.76
N ALA A 21 -9.46 2.00 5.88
CA ALA A 21 -8.86 2.57 4.67
C ALA A 21 -7.75 3.59 5.00
N LYS A 22 -7.95 4.42 6.03
CA LYS A 22 -6.96 5.40 6.49
C LYS A 22 -5.74 4.72 7.13
N ALA A 23 -5.95 3.70 7.95
CA ALA A 23 -4.88 2.89 8.54
C ALA A 23 -4.11 2.03 7.51
N GLN A 24 -4.76 1.63 6.41
CA GLN A 24 -4.10 0.99 5.27
C GLN A 24 -3.34 1.99 4.39
N SER A 25 -3.84 3.22 4.27
CA SER A 25 -3.19 4.34 3.58
C SER A 25 -1.89 4.75 4.27
N GLU A 26 -1.86 4.81 5.61
CA GLU A 26 -0.62 5.07 6.36
C GLU A 26 0.47 4.01 6.15
N LYS A 27 0.05 2.77 5.86
CA LYS A 27 0.96 1.67 5.54
C LYS A 27 1.38 1.67 4.08
N GLN A 28 0.78 2.49 3.21
CA GLN A 28 1.03 2.50 1.79
C GLN A 28 1.79 3.75 1.36
N ILE A 29 3.05 3.58 0.98
CA ILE A 29 3.94 4.64 0.51
C ILE A 29 3.97 4.59 -1.01
N LYS A 30 3.64 5.69 -1.68
CA LYS A 30 3.93 5.86 -3.11
C LYS A 30 5.39 6.30 -3.24
N TYR A 31 6.20 5.53 -3.96
CA TYR A 31 7.61 5.83 -4.19
C TYR A 31 7.88 5.95 -5.68
N THR A 32 8.62 6.98 -6.06
CA THR A 32 9.09 7.15 -7.45
C THR A 32 10.52 6.62 -7.53
N VAL A 33 10.74 5.63 -8.38
CA VAL A 33 12.05 5.00 -8.58
C VAL A 33 13.05 6.03 -9.12
N GLN A 34 14.22 6.09 -8.50
CA GLN A 34 15.33 6.95 -8.94
C GLN A 34 16.42 6.13 -9.65
N SER A 35 17.31 6.80 -10.38
CA SER A 35 18.43 6.12 -11.05
C SER A 35 19.32 5.39 -10.05
N GLY A 36 19.61 4.12 -10.31
CA GLY A 36 20.42 3.26 -9.43
C GLY A 36 19.66 2.65 -8.24
N ASP A 37 18.35 2.90 -8.11
CA ASP A 37 17.50 2.21 -7.16
C ASP A 37 17.24 0.77 -7.61
N SER A 38 17.15 -0.12 -6.62
CA SER A 38 16.64 -1.48 -6.79
C SER A 38 15.54 -1.71 -5.76
N LEU A 39 14.66 -2.68 -5.98
CA LEU A 39 13.58 -3.01 -5.03
C LEU A 39 14.13 -3.23 -3.63
N TRP A 40 15.31 -3.84 -3.52
CA TRP A 40 15.98 -4.07 -2.25
C TRP A 40 16.49 -2.78 -1.59
N LYS A 41 17.11 -1.87 -2.36
CA LYS A 41 17.54 -0.56 -1.84
C LYS A 41 16.36 0.29 -1.42
N ILE A 42 15.30 0.33 -2.23
CA ILE A 42 14.06 1.05 -1.92
C ILE A 42 13.43 0.48 -0.65
N ALA A 43 13.28 -0.85 -0.56
CA ALA A 43 12.74 -1.51 0.62
C ALA A 43 13.58 -1.19 1.87
N LYS A 44 14.91 -1.23 1.77
CA LYS A 44 15.81 -0.88 2.88
C LYS A 44 15.66 0.60 3.28
N LYS A 45 15.62 1.52 2.32
CA LYS A 45 15.43 2.97 2.53
C LYS A 45 14.10 3.26 3.21
N LEU A 46 13.04 2.53 2.83
CA LEU A 46 11.71 2.63 3.43
C LEU A 46 11.54 1.77 4.68
N ASN A 47 12.59 1.10 5.16
CA ASN A 47 12.60 0.22 6.32
C ASN A 47 11.53 -0.90 6.25
N ILE A 48 11.42 -1.52 5.08
CA ILE A 48 10.47 -2.56 4.75
C ILE A 48 11.11 -3.92 4.92
N LYS A 49 10.40 -4.81 5.63
CA LYS A 49 10.83 -6.20 5.82
C LYS A 49 10.94 -6.91 4.47
N ARG A 50 11.95 -7.77 4.30
CA ARG A 50 12.13 -8.58 3.07
C ARG A 50 10.86 -9.36 2.70
N SER A 51 10.14 -9.87 3.70
CA SER A 51 8.87 -10.58 3.53
C SER A 51 7.75 -9.73 2.91
N ALA A 52 7.86 -8.41 2.95
CA ALA A 52 6.90 -7.50 2.35
C ALA A 52 7.29 -7.11 0.90
N ILE A 53 8.52 -7.37 0.46
CA ILE A 53 8.95 -7.06 -0.92
C ILE A 53 8.14 -7.88 -1.94
N ALA A 54 7.84 -9.15 -1.64
CA ALA A 54 6.96 -9.96 -2.48
C ALA A 54 5.59 -9.30 -2.66
N LYS A 55 4.98 -8.82 -1.58
CA LYS A 55 3.69 -8.10 -1.64
C LYS A 55 3.76 -6.79 -2.43
N VAL A 56 4.90 -6.11 -2.38
CA VAL A 56 5.15 -4.92 -3.20
C VAL A 56 5.16 -5.33 -4.67
N LEU A 57 5.84 -6.41 -5.03
CA LEU A 57 5.82 -6.93 -6.41
C LEU A 57 4.40 -7.30 -6.84
N ASP A 58 3.67 -8.07 -6.04
CA ASP A 58 2.29 -8.48 -6.34
C ASP A 58 1.39 -7.26 -6.58
N LYS A 59 1.51 -6.22 -5.74
CA LYS A 59 0.74 -4.98 -5.89
C LYS A 59 1.10 -4.15 -7.11
N ASN A 60 2.33 -4.26 -7.58
CA ASN A 60 2.84 -3.50 -8.70
C ASN A 60 3.04 -4.39 -9.92
N GLU A 61 2.41 -5.56 -10.01
CA GLU A 61 2.60 -6.50 -11.12
C GLU A 61 2.35 -5.86 -12.48
N GLN A 62 1.38 -4.95 -12.56
CA GLN A 62 1.05 -4.20 -13.78
C GLN A 62 2.18 -3.23 -14.17
N GLU A 63 2.86 -2.64 -13.19
CA GLU A 63 3.91 -1.64 -13.37
C GLU A 63 5.30 -2.30 -13.52
N ILE A 64 5.60 -3.27 -12.66
CA ILE A 64 6.88 -3.99 -12.56
C ILE A 64 6.75 -5.32 -13.30
N LYS A 65 6.81 -5.26 -14.63
CA LYS A 65 6.82 -6.46 -15.47
C LYS A 65 8.05 -7.34 -15.25
N ASN A 66 9.14 -6.74 -14.78
CA ASN A 66 10.35 -7.47 -14.41
C ASN A 66 10.90 -6.91 -13.10
N PRO A 67 10.90 -7.70 -12.01
CA PRO A 67 11.44 -7.29 -10.70
C PRO A 67 12.87 -6.77 -10.75
N ASN A 68 13.67 -7.26 -11.70
CA ASN A 68 15.07 -6.90 -11.86
C ASN A 68 15.27 -5.66 -12.75
N LYS A 69 14.22 -5.15 -13.40
CA LYS A 69 14.27 -3.96 -14.26
C LYS A 69 13.25 -2.93 -13.78
N LEU A 70 13.69 -2.07 -12.87
CA LEU A 70 12.95 -0.88 -12.49
C LEU A 70 13.38 0.28 -13.38
N TYR A 71 12.42 1.10 -13.79
CA TYR A 71 12.68 2.27 -14.60
C TYR A 71 12.64 3.53 -13.76
N VAL A 72 13.55 4.47 -14.03
CA VAL A 72 13.57 5.77 -13.36
C VAL A 72 12.28 6.53 -13.69
N GLY A 73 11.67 7.14 -12.68
CA GLY A 73 10.38 7.84 -12.82
C GLY A 73 9.17 6.93 -12.65
N GLN A 74 9.36 5.62 -12.57
CA GLN A 74 8.28 4.67 -12.32
C GLN A 74 7.71 4.84 -10.92
N GLN A 75 6.39 4.95 -10.80
CA GLN A 75 5.72 5.05 -9.51
C GLN A 75 5.34 3.65 -9.03
N ILE A 76 5.80 3.29 -7.84
CA ILE A 76 5.50 2.02 -7.21
C ILE A 76 4.83 2.22 -5.86
N ILE A 77 3.91 1.33 -5.55
CA ILE A 77 3.17 1.30 -4.31
C ILE A 77 3.86 0.35 -3.34
N VAL A 78 4.35 0.88 -2.23
CA VAL A 78 5.12 0.12 -1.26
C VAL A 78 4.39 0.01 0.06
N GLN A 79 4.17 -1.21 0.57
CA GLN A 79 3.46 -1.41 1.84
C GLN A 79 4.42 -1.70 3.00
N LYS A 80 4.42 -0.82 4.02
CA LYS A 80 5.03 -1.10 5.33
C LYS A 80 4.19 -2.12 6.09
N LYS A 81 4.86 -3.05 6.77
CA LYS A 81 4.23 -4.10 7.60
C LYS A 81 4.55 -3.88 9.06
#